data_AF-A0A2V7D511-F1
#
_entry.id   AF-A0A2V7D511-F1
#
_cell.length_a   1.000
_cell.length_b   1.000
_cell.length_c   1.000
_cell.angle_alpha   90.00
_cell.angle_beta   90.00
_cell.angle_gamma   90.00
#
_symmetry.space_group_name_H-M   'P 1'
#
loop_
_entity.id
_entity.type
_entity.pdbx_description
1 polymer ?
#
loop_
_entity_poly.entity_id
_entity_poly.type
_entity_poly.pdbx_seq_one_letter_code
_entity_poly.pdbx_strand_id
1 'polypeptide(L)'
;MRIFRPEVESILKALGALALLALVLAPIAWGYEQRRQARAWQSVACAYRVREVAQRAPMIRVDYATDPCGALHRLGLGLEPPPR
;
A
#
# COMPACT_ATOMS: atom_id res chain seq x y z
N MET A 1 18.70 -37.36 -28.13
CA MET A 1 18.03 -36.59 -29.21
C MET A 1 18.11 -35.11 -28.85
N ARG A 2 18.79 -34.27 -29.64
CA ARG A 2 18.74 -32.80 -29.48
C ARG A 2 17.64 -32.28 -30.38
N ILE A 3 16.51 -31.89 -29.78
CA ILE A 3 15.31 -31.41 -30.50
C ILE A 3 15.48 -29.95 -30.95
N PHE A 4 16.38 -29.19 -30.33
CA PHE A 4 16.60 -27.76 -30.63
C PHE A 4 18.04 -27.46 -31.06
N ARG A 5 18.20 -26.46 -31.96
CA ARG A 5 19.50 -25.85 -32.26
C ARG A 5 20.07 -25.22 -30.98
N PRO A 6 21.41 -25.27 -30.76
CA PRO A 6 22.04 -24.74 -29.55
C PRO A 6 21.69 -23.27 -29.26
N GLU A 7 21.49 -22.46 -30.29
CA GLU A 7 21.06 -21.07 -30.14
C GLU A 7 19.66 -20.96 -29.52
N VAL A 8 18.71 -21.80 -29.95
CA VAL A 8 17.33 -21.80 -29.43
C VAL A 8 17.30 -22.28 -27.99
N GLU A 9 18.11 -23.29 -27.65
CA GLU A 9 18.22 -23.78 -26.28
C GLU A 9 18.76 -22.71 -25.32
N SER A 10 19.75 -21.92 -25.77
CA SER A 10 20.31 -20.81 -25.00
C SER A 10 19.28 -19.70 -24.78
N ILE A 11 18.57 -19.30 -25.82
CA ILE A 11 17.51 -18.28 -25.75
C ILE A 11 16.40 -18.73 -24.79
N LEU A 12 15.97 -20.00 -24.89
CA LEU A 12 14.91 -20.52 -24.04
C LEU A 12 15.32 -20.58 -22.56
N LYS A 13 16.57 -20.96 -22.26
CA LYS A 13 17.13 -20.91 -20.91
C LYS A 13 17.18 -19.48 -20.36
N ALA A 14 17.59 -18.52 -21.18
CA ALA A 14 17.63 -17.11 -20.78
C ALA A 14 16.22 -16.56 -20.50
N LEU A 15 15.25 -16.85 -21.36
CA LEU A 15 13.85 -16.47 -21.14
C LEU A 15 13.27 -17.14 -19.88
N GLY A 16 13.57 -18.41 -19.65
CA GLY A 16 13.17 -19.11 -18.42
C GLY A 16 13.74 -18.45 -17.16
N ALA A 17 15.02 -18.08 -17.17
CA ALA A 17 15.64 -17.37 -16.05
C ALA A 17 15.02 -16.00 -15.81
N LEU A 18 14.73 -15.24 -16.87
CA LEU A 18 14.04 -13.95 -16.78
C LEU A 18 12.61 -14.10 -16.22
N ALA A 19 11.88 -15.11 -16.66
CA ALA A 19 10.53 -15.40 -16.16
C ALA A 19 10.55 -15.73 -14.66
N LEU A 20 11.52 -16.52 -14.20
CA LEU A 20 11.69 -16.84 -12.78
C LEU A 20 12.04 -15.60 -11.96
N LEU A 21 12.91 -14.73 -12.46
CA LEU A 21 13.22 -13.45 -11.81
C LEU A 21 11.98 -12.56 -11.71
N ALA A 22 11.23 -12.42 -12.80
CA ALA A 22 10.00 -11.63 -12.82
C ALA A 22 8.95 -12.19 -11.84
N LEU A 23 8.82 -13.51 -11.74
CA LEU A 23 7.90 -14.17 -10.82
C LEU A 23 8.14 -13.80 -9.35
N VAL A 24 9.41 -13.58 -8.97
CA VAL A 24 9.78 -13.19 -7.60
C VAL A 24 9.67 -11.67 -7.41
N LEU A 25 10.15 -10.88 -8.37
CA LEU A 25 10.22 -9.43 -8.22
C LEU A 25 8.85 -8.74 -8.36
N ALA A 26 7.97 -9.26 -9.22
CA ALA A 26 6.63 -8.70 -9.43
C ALA A 26 5.78 -8.63 -8.14
N PRO A 27 5.58 -9.72 -7.37
CA PRO A 27 4.79 -9.65 -6.14
C PRO A 27 5.44 -8.79 -5.06
N ILE A 28 6.78 -8.70 -5.03
CA ILE A 28 7.48 -7.81 -4.11
C ILE A 28 7.18 -6.35 -4.45
N ALA A 29 7.35 -5.96 -5.72
CA ALA A 29 7.05 -4.61 -6.20
C ALA A 29 5.58 -4.24 -5.93
N TRP A 30 4.66 -5.15 -6.26
CA TRP A 30 3.23 -4.98 -5.99
C TRP A 30 2.93 -4.85 -4.48
N GLY A 31 3.58 -5.65 -3.64
CA GLY A 31 3.44 -5.57 -2.19
C GLY A 31 3.91 -4.23 -1.61
N TYR A 32 4.98 -3.66 -2.15
CA TYR A 32 5.42 -2.30 -1.79
C TYR A 32 4.39 -1.25 -2.19
N GLU A 33 3.83 -1.37 -3.39
CA GLU A 33 2.80 -0.46 -3.89
C GLU A 33 1.50 -0.55 -3.08
N GLN A 34 1.06 -1.76 -2.74
CA GLN A 34 -0.07 -2.03 -1.86
C GLN A 34 0.10 -1.39 -0.48
N ARG A 35 1.28 -1.54 0.15
CA ARG A 35 1.56 -0.89 1.44
C ARG A 35 1.55 0.63 1.35
N ARG A 36 2.04 1.18 0.24
CA ARG A 36 2.02 2.63 -0.02
C ARG A 36 0.58 3.13 -0.18
N GLN A 37 -0.25 2.39 -0.92
CA GLN A 37 -1.68 2.70 -1.07
C GLN A 37 -2.41 2.63 0.27
N ALA A 38 -2.16 1.59 1.09
CA ALA A 38 -2.78 1.47 2.42
C ALA A 38 -2.51 2.69 3.32
N ARG A 39 -1.26 3.20 3.33
CA ARG A 39 -0.92 4.43 4.07
C ARG A 39 -1.62 5.67 3.52
N ALA A 40 -1.78 5.77 2.20
CA ALA A 40 -2.52 6.86 1.58
C ALA A 40 -4.02 6.81 1.93
N TRP A 41 -4.62 5.62 2.00
CA TRP A 41 -6.01 5.46 2.42
C TRP A 41 -6.23 5.76 3.91
N GLN A 42 -5.26 5.45 4.77
CA GLN A 42 -5.33 5.79 6.19
C GLN A 42 -5.42 7.30 6.44
N SER A 43 -4.63 8.12 5.75
CA SER A 43 -4.66 9.58 5.95
C SER A 43 -6.00 10.19 5.52
N VAL A 44 -6.59 9.67 4.43
CA VAL A 44 -7.92 10.06 3.95
C VAL A 44 -9.00 9.67 4.97
N ALA A 45 -8.93 8.45 5.51
CA ALA A 45 -9.88 7.97 6.51
C ALA A 45 -9.82 8.82 7.81
N CYS A 46 -8.62 9.16 8.28
CA CYS A 46 -8.45 10.06 9.43
C CYS A 46 -9.04 11.44 9.16
N ALA A 47 -8.77 12.03 8.00
CA ALA A 47 -9.28 13.36 7.65
C ALA A 47 -10.81 13.38 7.63
N TYR A 48 -11.42 12.32 7.08
CA TYR A 48 -12.88 12.19 7.05
C TYR A 48 -13.47 12.05 8.45
N ARG A 49 -12.85 11.23 9.32
CA ARG A 49 -13.27 11.07 10.71
C ARG A 49 -13.16 12.36 11.52
N VAL A 50 -12.05 13.10 11.39
CA VAL A 50 -11.91 14.40 12.09
C VAL A 50 -12.98 15.39 11.60
N ARG A 51 -13.28 15.40 10.29
CA ARG A 51 -14.35 16.25 9.74
C ARG A 51 -15.72 15.88 10.30
N GLU A 52 -16.03 14.59 10.43
CA GLU A 52 -17.28 14.11 11.04
C GLU A 52 -17.38 14.54 12.52
N VAL A 53 -16.29 14.44 13.27
CA VAL A 53 -16.23 14.88 14.68
C VAL A 53 -16.40 16.39 14.79
N ALA A 54 -15.72 17.18 13.95
CA ALA A 54 -15.85 18.64 13.94
C ALA A 54 -17.28 19.08 13.59
N GLN A 55 -17.98 18.35 12.72
CA GLN A 55 -19.39 18.59 12.40
C GLN A 55 -20.33 18.26 13.57
N ARG A 56 -20.10 17.16 14.29
CA ARG A 56 -20.94 16.75 15.43
C ARG A 56 -20.63 17.51 16.72
N ALA A 57 -19.41 18.01 16.88
CA ALA A 57 -18.93 18.72 18.06
C ALA A 57 -18.23 20.02 17.66
N PRO A 58 -18.98 21.06 17.25
CA PRO A 58 -18.42 22.33 16.76
C PRO A 58 -17.58 23.08 17.79
N MET A 59 -17.69 22.71 19.07
CA MET A 59 -16.89 23.25 20.18
C MET A 59 -15.43 22.76 20.13
N ILE A 60 -15.16 21.66 19.41
CA ILE A 60 -13.85 21.05 19.25
C ILE A 60 -13.19 21.65 18.01
N ARG A 61 -12.45 22.74 18.17
CA ARG A 61 -11.58 23.29 17.11
C ARG A 61 -10.27 22.52 17.07
N VAL A 62 -10.09 21.72 16.02
CA VAL A 62 -8.87 20.95 15.79
C VAL A 62 -8.28 21.38 14.45
N ASP A 63 -7.00 21.72 14.44
CA ASP A 63 -6.29 22.04 13.21
C ASP A 63 -5.78 20.73 12.59
N TYR A 64 -6.54 20.20 11.62
CA TYR A 64 -6.33 18.86 11.05
C TYR A 64 -5.85 18.87 9.59
N ALA A 65 -5.63 20.06 9.01
CA ALA A 65 -5.28 20.21 7.60
C ALA A 65 -3.91 19.60 7.24
N THR A 66 -2.96 19.61 8.20
CA THR A 66 -1.59 19.11 8.02
C THR A 66 -1.35 17.72 8.61
N ASP A 67 -2.02 17.36 9.70
CA ASP A 67 -1.88 16.04 10.36
C ASP A 67 -3.22 15.53 10.92
N PRO A 68 -4.09 14.97 10.06
CA PRO A 68 -5.42 14.53 10.46
C PRO A 68 -5.39 13.30 11.38
N CYS A 69 -4.41 12.39 11.23
CA CYS A 69 -4.34 11.21 12.10
C CYS A 69 -3.81 11.55 13.49
N GLY A 70 -2.78 12.41 13.62
CA GLY A 70 -2.31 12.85 14.92
C GLY A 70 -3.32 13.76 15.64
N ALA A 71 -4.10 14.55 14.89
CA ALA A 71 -5.26 15.26 15.42
C ALA A 71 -6.32 14.30 16.00
N LEU A 72 -6.68 13.24 15.27
CA LEU A 72 -7.63 12.22 15.72
C LEU A 72 -7.11 11.44 16.94
N HIS A 73 -5.82 11.12 16.97
CA HIS A 73 -5.16 10.44 18.08
C HIS A 73 -5.15 11.29 19.37
N ARG A 74 -4.91 12.60 19.25
CA ARG A 74 -4.99 13.55 20.38
C ARG A 74 -6.40 13.63 21.00
N LEU A 75 -7.44 13.33 20.21
CA LEU A 75 -8.82 13.25 20.67
C LEU A 75 -9.17 11.86 21.25
N GLY A 76 -8.25 10.90 21.24
CA GLY A 76 -8.49 9.52 21.66
C GLY A 76 -9.34 8.70 20.68
N LEU A 77 -9.55 9.19 19.46
CA LEU A 77 -10.44 8.60 18.46
C LEU A 77 -9.68 7.82 17.37
N GLY A 78 -8.56 7.18 17.74
CA GLY A 78 -7.68 6.48 16.80
C GLY A 78 -8.42 5.43 15.96
N LEU A 79 -7.96 5.24 14.71
CA LEU A 79 -8.44 4.14 13.86
C LEU A 79 -7.76 2.84 14.32
N GLU A 80 -8.52 1.94 14.94
CA GLU A 80 -8.04 0.60 15.27
C GLU A 80 -7.89 -0.21 13.97
N PRO A 81 -6.76 -0.91 13.75
CA PRO A 81 -6.62 -1.77 12.59
C PRO A 81 -7.65 -2.92 12.65
N PRO A 82 -8.17 -3.40 11.50
CA PRO A 82 -9.07 -4.54 11.48
C PRO A 82 -8.39 -5.77 12.11
N PRO A 83 -9.13 -6.61 12.86
CA PRO A 83 -8.57 -7.82 13.47
C PRO A 83 -7.95 -8.72 12.39
N ARG A 84 -6.76 -9.25 12.69
CA ARG A 84 -6.00 -10.14 11.79
C ARG A 84 -6.61 -11.53 11.68
#